data_AF-A0A7Y6PPB8-F1
#
_entry.id   AF-A0A7Y6PPB8-F1
#
_cell.length_a   1.000
_cell.length_b   1.000
_cell.length_c   1.000
_cell.angle_alpha   90.00
_cell.angle_beta   90.00
_cell.angle_gamma   90.00
#
_symmetry.space_group_name_H-M   'P 1'
#
loop_
_entity.id
_entity.type
_entity.pdbx_description
1 polymer ?
#
loop_
_entity_poly.entity_id
_entity_poly.type
_entity_poly.pdbx_seq_one_letter_code
_entity_poly.pdbx_strand_id
1 'polypeptide(L)'
;MLGTLGLLAGLGHDRQSIRVERLRRALRGVDRAEKPALPVGEAMHPVTLVAVVLLVVNDWILKSRFHGAVTGKLSDIAGLAFAPVVLTASIGLVLAGAARLGAKVDPSLTRRRLIGCIVATGAVFAAVKLSADAAAVLVRVLSALGRPAEIALDRTDLLTLPALAIAYWIGRDELRRVPLGKAAAIHRLGRAAGPALADSAWAGRDTAELANAIDAWDVRRVDELIEAE
;
A
#
# COMPACT_ATOMS: atom_id res chain seq x y z
N MET A 1 -25.82 -27.90 -21.06
CA MET A 1 -26.22 -27.02 -19.93
C MET A 1 -25.05 -26.61 -19.00
N LEU A 2 -23.78 -26.81 -19.37
CA LEU A 2 -22.62 -26.40 -18.55
C LEU A 2 -21.96 -25.07 -19.01
N GLY A 3 -22.31 -24.54 -20.19
CA GLY A 3 -21.71 -23.31 -20.74
C GLY A 3 -22.31 -21.99 -20.20
N THR A 4 -23.54 -22.01 -19.72
CA THR A 4 -24.25 -20.79 -19.26
C THR A 4 -23.89 -20.37 -17.83
N LEU A 5 -23.43 -21.30 -17.00
CA LEU A 5 -22.93 -21.01 -15.65
C LEU A 5 -21.54 -20.34 -15.65
N GLY A 6 -20.67 -20.69 -16.60
CA GLY A 6 -19.36 -20.04 -16.77
C GLY A 6 -19.46 -18.58 -17.24
N LEU A 7 -20.44 -18.28 -18.12
CA LEU A 7 -20.66 -16.92 -18.62
C LEU A 7 -21.24 -15.99 -17.53
N LEU A 8 -22.13 -16.50 -16.68
CA LEU A 8 -22.69 -15.73 -15.55
C LEU A 8 -21.68 -15.52 -14.41
N ALA A 9 -20.79 -16.50 -14.16
CA ALA A 9 -19.70 -16.33 -13.21
C ALA A 9 -18.66 -15.30 -13.70
N GLY A 10 -18.34 -15.30 -15.01
CA GLY A 10 -17.46 -14.29 -15.63
C GLY A 10 -18.05 -12.88 -15.61
N LEU A 11 -19.34 -12.74 -15.91
CA LEU A 11 -20.06 -11.44 -15.86
C LEU A 11 -20.20 -10.88 -14.43
N GLY A 12 -20.29 -11.76 -13.42
CA GLY A 12 -20.32 -11.37 -12.02
C GLY A 12 -18.96 -10.84 -11.53
N HIS A 13 -17.86 -11.46 -11.96
CA HIS A 13 -16.50 -11.05 -11.63
C HIS A 13 -16.16 -9.70 -12.28
N ASP A 14 -16.58 -9.51 -13.53
CA ASP A 14 -16.32 -8.29 -14.30
C ASP A 14 -17.10 -7.07 -13.78
N ARG A 15 -18.34 -7.27 -13.31
CA ARG A 15 -19.09 -6.18 -12.66
C ARG A 15 -18.53 -5.81 -11.28
N GLN A 16 -18.03 -6.79 -10.53
CA GLN A 16 -17.44 -6.57 -9.21
C GLN A 16 -16.09 -5.85 -9.32
N SER A 17 -15.24 -6.26 -10.27
CA SER A 17 -13.96 -5.58 -10.55
C SER A 17 -14.18 -4.12 -10.98
N ILE A 18 -15.15 -3.85 -11.85
CA ILE A 18 -15.52 -2.49 -12.28
C ILE A 18 -16.01 -1.63 -11.10
N ARG A 19 -16.82 -2.19 -10.19
CA ARG A 19 -17.29 -1.45 -9.01
C ARG A 19 -16.18 -1.16 -8.02
N VAL A 20 -15.30 -2.12 -7.77
CA VAL A 20 -14.15 -1.97 -6.88
C VAL A 20 -13.16 -0.95 -7.43
N GLU A 21 -12.89 -0.96 -8.74
CA GLU A 21 -12.00 0.02 -9.38
C GLU A 21 -12.60 1.43 -9.35
N ARG A 22 -13.91 1.59 -9.59
CA ARG A 22 -14.59 2.89 -9.41
C ARG A 22 -14.51 3.41 -7.98
N LEU A 23 -14.71 2.54 -7.00
CA LEU A 23 -14.58 2.90 -5.58
C LEU A 23 -13.14 3.29 -5.23
N ARG A 24 -12.15 2.57 -5.75
CA ARG A 24 -10.71 2.85 -5.57
C ARG A 24 -10.33 4.20 -6.17
N ARG A 25 -10.82 4.52 -7.38
CA ARG A 25 -10.65 5.83 -8.03
C ARG A 25 -11.29 6.96 -7.23
N ALA A 26 -12.50 6.74 -6.71
CA ALA A 26 -13.18 7.73 -5.87
C ALA A 26 -12.42 8.01 -4.55
N LEU A 27 -11.82 6.98 -3.93
CA LEU A 27 -11.11 7.11 -2.66
C LEU A 27 -9.70 7.72 -2.79
N ARG A 28 -8.99 7.46 -3.89
CA ARG A 28 -7.62 7.95 -4.12
C ARG A 28 -7.55 9.34 -4.75
N GLY A 29 -8.63 9.77 -5.41
CA GLY A 29 -8.61 10.90 -6.33
C GLY A 29 -8.09 10.48 -7.71
N VAL A 30 -8.43 11.27 -8.74
CA VAL A 30 -7.95 11.03 -10.11
C VAL A 30 -6.55 11.61 -10.22
N ASP A 31 -5.55 10.76 -10.52
CA ASP A 31 -4.19 11.22 -10.81
C ASP A 31 -4.16 11.86 -12.19
N ARG A 32 -3.62 13.08 -12.26
CA ARG A 32 -3.41 13.79 -13.52
C ARG A 32 -2.02 14.36 -13.55
N ALA A 33 -1.43 14.46 -14.75
CA ALA A 33 -0.09 14.99 -14.93
C ALA A 33 0.08 16.40 -14.34
N GLU A 34 -0.91 17.28 -14.49
CA GLU A 34 -0.88 18.64 -13.95
C GLU A 34 -1.41 18.76 -12.51
N LYS A 35 -2.23 17.81 -12.07
CA LYS A 35 -2.85 17.80 -10.75
C LYS A 35 -2.62 16.43 -10.09
N PRO A 36 -1.38 16.17 -9.61
CA PRO A 36 -1.03 14.87 -9.08
C PRO A 36 -1.86 14.55 -7.83
N ALA A 37 -2.34 13.32 -7.76
CA ALA A 37 -3.03 12.79 -6.60
C ALA A 37 -2.05 12.59 -5.42
N LEU A 38 -2.60 12.38 -4.22
CA LEU A 38 -1.78 12.07 -3.05
C LEU A 38 -1.14 10.69 -3.21
N PRO A 39 0.12 10.49 -2.77
CA PRO A 39 0.86 9.23 -2.90
C PRO A 39 0.42 8.21 -1.84
N VAL A 40 -0.88 7.89 -1.83
CA VAL A 40 -1.53 6.99 -0.88
C VAL A 40 -2.21 5.82 -1.57
N GLY A 41 -1.80 5.52 -2.80
CA GLY A 41 -2.40 4.48 -3.62
C GLY A 41 -2.42 3.16 -2.87
N GLU A 42 -1.28 2.64 -2.46
CA GLU A 42 -1.17 1.37 -1.74
C GLU A 42 -2.12 1.26 -0.51
N ALA A 43 -2.35 2.36 0.21
CA ALA A 43 -3.23 2.41 1.38
C ALA A 43 -4.71 2.23 1.03
N MET A 44 -5.12 2.70 -0.15
CA MET A 44 -6.47 2.57 -0.67
C MET A 44 -6.68 1.27 -1.47
N HIS A 45 -5.73 0.32 -1.40
CA HIS A 45 -5.90 -0.99 -2.03
C HIS A 45 -7.02 -1.77 -1.30
N PRO A 46 -7.95 -2.44 -2.01
CA PRO A 46 -9.07 -3.15 -1.39
C PRO A 46 -8.65 -4.13 -0.28
N VAL A 47 -7.56 -4.87 -0.49
CA VAL A 47 -7.02 -5.79 0.53
C VAL A 47 -6.49 -5.05 1.76
N THR A 48 -5.91 -3.86 1.61
CA THR A 48 -5.53 -3.00 2.73
C THR A 48 -6.77 -2.58 3.53
N LEU A 49 -7.83 -2.14 2.84
CA LEU A 49 -9.09 -1.74 3.48
C LEU A 49 -9.73 -2.91 4.23
N VAL A 50 -9.76 -4.10 3.62
CA VAL A 50 -10.25 -5.32 4.27
C VAL A 50 -9.41 -5.67 5.49
N ALA A 51 -8.08 -5.57 5.41
CA ALA A 51 -7.19 -5.82 6.55
C ALA A 51 -7.46 -4.84 7.71
N VAL A 52 -7.70 -3.56 7.42
CA VAL A 52 -8.08 -2.56 8.43
C VAL A 52 -9.43 -2.89 9.06
N VAL A 53 -10.45 -3.20 8.24
CA VAL A 53 -11.77 -3.57 8.75
C VAL A 53 -11.67 -4.83 9.61
N LEU A 54 -10.93 -5.84 9.15
CA LEU A 54 -10.67 -7.06 9.90
C LEU A 54 -10.00 -6.75 11.24
N LEU A 55 -8.98 -5.89 11.27
CA LEU A 55 -8.28 -5.48 12.48
C LEU A 55 -9.23 -4.79 13.47
N VAL A 56 -10.01 -3.81 13.01
CA VAL A 56 -10.96 -3.06 13.84
C VAL A 56 -12.06 -3.97 14.39
N VAL A 57 -12.67 -4.80 13.53
CA VAL A 57 -13.69 -5.76 13.93
C VAL A 57 -13.11 -6.79 14.90
N ASN A 58 -11.89 -7.26 14.65
CA ASN A 58 -11.22 -8.22 15.53
C ASN A 58 -10.95 -7.64 16.91
N ASP A 59 -10.39 -6.43 16.96
CA ASP A 59 -10.00 -5.81 18.22
C ASP A 59 -11.19 -5.34 19.05
N TRP A 60 -12.28 -4.89 18.42
CA TRP A 60 -13.42 -4.33 19.13
C TRP A 60 -14.49 -5.37 19.46
N ILE A 61 -14.69 -6.36 18.59
CA ILE A 61 -15.83 -7.29 18.69
C ILE A 61 -15.35 -8.72 19.01
N LEU A 62 -14.36 -9.23 18.28
CA LEU A 62 -13.97 -10.64 18.43
C LEU A 62 -13.17 -10.87 19.70
N LYS A 63 -12.23 -9.98 20.05
CA LYS A 63 -11.48 -10.10 21.31
C LYS A 63 -12.36 -9.97 22.55
N SER A 64 -13.41 -9.14 22.51
CA SER A 64 -14.36 -8.99 23.61
C SER A 64 -15.29 -10.20 23.79
N ARG A 65 -15.51 -10.99 22.73
CA ARG A 65 -16.47 -12.11 22.71
C ARG A 65 -15.81 -13.50 22.71
N PHE A 66 -14.58 -13.60 22.20
CA PHE A 66 -13.79 -14.83 22.10
C PHE A 66 -12.35 -14.54 22.55
N HIS A 67 -12.08 -14.74 23.83
CA HIS A 67 -10.71 -14.71 24.36
C HIS A 67 -9.96 -15.94 23.84
N GLY A 68 -8.93 -15.78 23.01
CA GLY A 68 -8.15 -16.92 22.52
C GLY A 68 -6.98 -16.56 21.60
N ALA A 69 -6.02 -17.48 21.50
CA ALA A 69 -4.79 -17.33 20.70
C ALA A 69 -5.04 -17.05 19.20
N VAL A 70 -6.21 -17.43 18.67
CA VAL A 70 -6.57 -17.24 17.26
C VAL A 70 -6.83 -15.77 16.92
N THR A 71 -7.50 -15.01 17.80
CA THR A 71 -7.78 -13.58 17.55
C THR A 71 -6.51 -12.72 17.66
N GLY A 72 -5.52 -13.17 18.45
CA GLY A 72 -4.18 -12.59 18.48
C GLY A 72 -3.45 -12.74 17.14
N LYS A 73 -3.40 -13.96 16.59
CA LYS A 73 -2.71 -14.23 15.32
C LYS A 73 -3.39 -13.59 14.12
N LEU A 74 -4.72 -13.50 14.13
CA LEU A 74 -5.46 -12.79 13.09
C LEU A 74 -5.13 -11.29 13.08
N SER A 75 -5.00 -10.70 14.28
CA SER A 75 -4.55 -9.32 14.45
C SER A 75 -3.13 -9.12 13.93
N ASP A 76 -2.22 -10.06 14.21
CA ASP A 76 -0.84 -10.00 13.74
C ASP A 76 -0.76 -10.10 12.21
N ILE A 77 -1.50 -11.02 11.59
CA ILE A 77 -1.59 -11.14 10.12
C ILE A 77 -2.12 -9.86 9.49
N ALA A 78 -3.21 -9.30 10.03
CA ALA A 78 -3.77 -8.04 9.54
C ALA A 78 -2.80 -6.88 9.72
N GLY A 79 -2.14 -6.80 10.88
CA GLY A 79 -1.12 -5.83 11.19
C GLY A 79 0.07 -5.90 10.24
N LEU A 80 0.57 -7.10 9.93
CA LEU A 80 1.68 -7.30 8.99
C LEU A 80 1.29 -7.02 7.53
N ALA A 81 0.04 -7.24 7.14
CA ALA A 81 -0.46 -6.84 5.83
C ALA A 81 -0.63 -5.31 5.69
N PHE A 82 -1.04 -4.64 6.78
CA PHE A 82 -1.41 -3.22 6.78
C PHE A 82 -0.26 -2.27 7.14
N ALA A 83 0.54 -2.59 8.16
CA ALA A 83 1.54 -1.69 8.73
C ALA A 83 2.61 -1.21 7.72
N PRO A 84 3.18 -2.07 6.83
CA PRO A 84 4.15 -1.60 5.85
C PRO A 84 3.51 -0.60 4.87
N VAL A 85 2.25 -0.82 4.50
CA VAL A 85 1.47 0.02 3.57
C VAL A 85 1.19 1.39 4.18
N VAL A 86 0.83 1.45 5.47
CA VAL A 86 0.67 2.72 6.18
C VAL A 86 1.99 3.47 6.24
N LEU A 87 3.08 2.76 6.53
CA LEU A 87 4.39 3.37 6.65
C LEU A 87 4.85 3.99 5.31
N THR A 88 4.68 3.28 4.19
CA THR A 88 5.00 3.81 2.86
C THR A 88 4.13 5.02 2.50
N ALA A 89 2.82 4.95 2.76
CA ALA A 89 1.88 6.04 2.49
C ALA A 89 2.18 7.28 3.36
N SER A 90 2.54 7.07 4.63
CA SER A 90 2.91 8.14 5.57
C SER A 90 4.17 8.85 5.12
N ILE A 91 5.20 8.10 4.71
CA ILE A 91 6.43 8.66 4.12
C ILE A 91 6.08 9.42 2.83
N GLY A 92 5.23 8.86 1.97
CA GLY A 92 4.76 9.53 0.76
C GLY A 92 4.09 10.88 1.05
N LEU A 93 3.20 10.94 2.04
CA LEU A 93 2.52 12.16 2.46
C LEU A 93 3.49 13.22 2.99
N VAL A 94 4.45 12.82 3.82
CA VAL A 94 5.50 13.73 4.33
C VAL A 94 6.33 14.28 3.18
N LEU A 95 6.75 13.44 2.23
CA LEU A 95 7.49 13.86 1.05
C LEU A 95 6.65 14.74 0.12
N ALA A 96 5.35 14.49 0.01
CA ALA A 96 4.44 15.34 -0.76
C ALA A 96 4.31 16.73 -0.11
N GLY A 97 4.23 16.79 1.23
CA GLY A 97 4.29 18.03 1.99
C GLY A 97 5.60 18.79 1.73
N ALA A 98 6.74 18.11 1.83
CA ALA A 98 8.04 18.71 1.55
C ALA A 98 8.16 19.20 0.10
N ALA A 99 7.64 18.45 -0.88
CA ALA A 99 7.62 18.87 -2.28
C ALA A 99 6.77 20.13 -2.50
N ARG A 100 5.63 20.26 -1.79
CA ARG A 100 4.81 21.49 -1.81
C ARG A 100 5.52 22.69 -1.21
N LEU A 101 6.44 22.46 -0.26
CA LEU A 101 7.32 23.48 0.30
C LEU A 101 8.56 23.78 -0.56
N GLY A 102 8.64 23.21 -1.77
CA GLY A 102 9.73 23.48 -2.73
C GLY A 102 10.90 22.50 -2.67
N ALA A 103 10.85 21.44 -1.86
CA ALA A 103 11.90 20.43 -1.84
C ALA A 103 11.90 19.62 -3.15
N LYS A 104 13.10 19.37 -3.71
CA LYS A 104 13.30 18.55 -4.92
C LYS A 104 13.24 17.05 -4.61
N VAL A 105 12.09 16.59 -4.12
CA VAL A 105 11.85 15.18 -3.74
C VAL A 105 10.73 14.55 -4.57
N ASP A 106 10.82 13.23 -4.74
CA ASP A 106 9.81 12.41 -5.39
C ASP A 106 8.95 11.73 -4.30
N PRO A 107 7.67 12.10 -4.15
CA PRO A 107 6.81 11.55 -3.12
C PRO A 107 6.24 10.16 -3.47
N SER A 108 6.39 9.73 -4.73
CA SER A 108 5.83 8.48 -5.23
C SER A 108 6.45 7.24 -4.58
N LEU A 109 5.72 6.12 -4.63
CA LEU A 109 6.23 4.84 -4.16
C LEU A 109 7.42 4.38 -4.99
N THR A 110 8.44 3.85 -4.32
CA THR A 110 9.58 3.20 -4.96
C THR A 110 9.75 1.79 -4.40
N ARG A 111 10.37 0.91 -5.18
CA ARG A 111 10.66 -0.47 -4.75
C ARG A 111 11.51 -0.49 -3.49
N ARG A 112 12.51 0.39 -3.39
CA ARG A 112 13.38 0.50 -2.20
C ARG A 112 12.59 0.90 -0.96
N ARG A 113 11.68 1.87 -1.08
CA ARG A 113 10.80 2.30 0.02
C ARG A 113 9.90 1.15 0.46
N LEU A 114 9.27 0.45 -0.48
CA LEU A 114 8.42 -0.70 -0.19
C LEU A 114 9.18 -1.79 0.58
N ILE A 115 10.33 -2.23 0.08
CA ILE A 115 11.15 -3.27 0.72
C ILE A 115 11.64 -2.80 2.09
N GLY A 116 12.12 -1.55 2.19
CA GLY A 116 12.59 -0.98 3.45
C GLY A 116 11.50 -0.97 4.52
N CYS A 117 10.28 -0.56 4.18
CA CYS A 117 9.15 -0.58 5.10
C CYS A 117 8.76 -2.01 5.51
N ILE A 118 8.75 -2.97 4.58
CA ILE A 118 8.45 -4.38 4.89
C ILE A 118 9.49 -4.97 5.86
N VAL A 119 10.78 -4.75 5.59
CA VAL A 119 11.87 -5.23 6.44
C VAL A 119 11.79 -4.57 7.81
N ALA A 120 11.58 -3.26 7.87
CA ALA A 120 11.45 -2.53 9.13
C ALA A 120 10.26 -3.04 9.95
N THR A 121 9.09 -3.23 9.34
CA THR A 121 7.91 -3.79 10.02
C THR A 121 8.19 -5.21 10.54
N GLY A 122 8.76 -6.09 9.72
CA GLY A 122 9.10 -7.45 10.13
C GLY A 122 10.12 -7.49 11.27
N ALA A 123 11.14 -6.63 11.22
CA ALA A 123 12.16 -6.53 12.27
C ALA A 123 11.57 -6.02 13.59
N VAL A 124 10.76 -4.96 13.55
CA VAL A 124 10.07 -4.44 14.74
C VAL A 124 9.12 -5.49 15.31
N PHE A 125 8.32 -6.15 14.46
CA PHE A 125 7.41 -7.22 14.88
C PHE A 125 8.17 -8.36 15.57
N ALA A 126 9.24 -8.86 14.95
CA ALA A 126 10.06 -9.92 15.53
C ALA A 126 10.69 -9.48 16.87
N ALA A 127 11.21 -8.25 16.94
CA ALA A 127 11.82 -7.72 18.16
C ALA A 127 10.81 -7.68 19.32
N VAL A 128 9.60 -7.17 19.11
CA VAL A 128 8.59 -7.07 20.18
C VAL A 128 7.99 -8.41 20.58
N LYS A 129 7.99 -9.41 19.70
CA LYS A 129 7.54 -10.78 20.03
C LYS A 129 8.63 -11.61 20.74
N LEU A 130 9.91 -11.26 20.56
CA LEU A 130 11.05 -11.99 21.12
C LEU A 130 11.66 -11.34 22.37
N SER A 131 11.54 -10.02 22.54
CA SER A 131 12.19 -9.26 23.62
C SER A 131 11.19 -8.43 24.42
N ALA A 132 11.21 -8.62 25.74
CA ALA A 132 10.36 -7.87 26.67
C ALA A 132 10.74 -6.39 26.70
N ASP A 133 12.03 -6.07 26.58
CA ASP A 133 12.52 -4.69 26.55
C ASP A 133 12.03 -3.96 25.30
N ALA A 134 12.09 -4.63 24.14
CA ALA A 134 11.59 -4.08 22.89
C ALA A 134 10.08 -3.84 22.95
N ALA A 135 9.32 -4.81 23.50
CA ALA A 135 7.90 -4.66 23.72
C ALA A 135 7.59 -3.47 24.65
N ALA A 136 8.31 -3.34 25.78
CA ALA A 136 8.13 -2.25 26.72
C ALA A 136 8.43 -0.86 26.10
N VAL A 137 9.46 -0.76 25.26
CA VAL A 137 9.75 0.46 24.49
C VAL A 137 8.58 0.81 23.58
N LEU A 138 8.06 -0.14 22.80
CA LEU A 138 6.96 0.12 21.89
C LEU A 138 5.67 0.48 22.64
N VAL A 139 5.36 -0.20 23.75
CA VAL A 139 4.21 0.12 24.61
C VAL A 139 4.30 1.54 25.15
N ARG A 140 5.48 2.01 25.56
CA ARG A 140 5.66 3.40 26.02
C ARG A 140 5.37 4.40 24.91
N VAL A 141 5.87 4.14 23.70
CA VAL A 141 5.60 5.00 22.54
C VAL A 141 4.11 5.03 22.20
N LEU A 142 3.45 3.88 22.15
CA LEU A 142 2.02 3.78 21.84
C LEU A 142 1.15 4.41 22.94
N SER A 143 1.50 4.20 24.21
CA SER A 143 0.82 4.81 25.35
C SER A 143 0.94 6.33 25.33
N ALA A 144 2.10 6.88 24.96
CA ALA A 144 2.30 8.32 24.78
C ALA A 144 1.41 8.91 23.66
N LEU A 145 1.05 8.09 22.67
CA LEU A 145 0.11 8.43 21.61
C LEU A 145 -1.37 8.16 22.00
N GLY A 146 -1.64 7.87 23.28
CA GLY A 146 -2.99 7.70 23.81
C GLY A 146 -3.59 6.30 23.62
N ARG A 147 -2.77 5.28 23.30
CA ARG A 147 -3.24 3.88 23.20
C ARG A 147 -2.59 3.00 24.26
N PRO A 148 -3.32 2.55 25.30
CA PRO A 148 -2.84 1.52 26.20
C PRO A 148 -2.66 0.24 25.39
N ALA A 149 -1.42 -0.20 25.22
CA ALA A 149 -1.06 -1.38 24.45
C ALA A 149 -0.48 -2.43 25.39
N GLU A 150 -0.97 -3.66 25.29
CA GLU A 150 -0.35 -4.83 25.89
C GLU A 150 0.17 -5.72 24.77
N ILE A 151 1.47 -6.04 24.82
CA ILE A 151 2.13 -6.89 23.83
C ILE A 151 2.47 -8.21 24.52
N ALA A 152 1.81 -9.28 24.11
CA ALA A 152 2.15 -10.63 24.54
C ALA A 152 3.41 -11.13 23.81
N LEU A 153 4.35 -11.71 24.56
CA LEU A 153 5.53 -12.37 24.01
C LEU A 153 5.16 -13.81 23.63
N ASP A 154 4.81 -14.04 22.37
CA ASP A 154 4.57 -15.37 21.82
C ASP A 154 5.44 -15.58 20.57
N ARG A 155 6.40 -16.51 20.65
CA ARG A 155 7.31 -16.83 19.54
C ARG A 155 6.58 -17.45 18.35
N THR A 156 5.45 -18.11 18.59
CA THR A 156 4.66 -18.72 17.53
C THR A 156 4.00 -17.67 16.64
N ASP A 157 3.93 -16.41 17.07
CA ASP A 157 3.47 -15.29 16.24
C ASP A 157 4.45 -14.99 15.09
N LEU A 158 5.72 -15.42 15.16
CA LEU A 158 6.64 -15.31 14.02
C LEU A 158 6.17 -16.12 12.80
N LEU A 159 5.31 -17.12 13.00
CA LEU A 159 4.65 -17.84 11.90
C LEU A 159 3.72 -16.95 11.07
N THR A 160 3.38 -15.75 11.57
CA THR A 160 2.58 -14.75 10.84
C THR A 160 3.42 -13.87 9.91
N LEU A 161 4.77 -13.85 10.04
CA LEU A 161 5.66 -13.06 9.17
C LEU A 161 5.44 -13.25 7.66
N PRO A 162 5.10 -14.45 7.15
CA PRO A 162 4.74 -14.62 5.74
C PRO A 162 3.60 -13.71 5.27
N ALA A 163 2.75 -13.20 6.16
CA ALA A 163 1.71 -12.22 5.82
C ALA A 163 2.26 -10.90 5.26
N LEU A 164 3.55 -10.57 5.50
CA LEU A 164 4.23 -9.45 4.84
C LEU A 164 4.25 -9.57 3.31
N ALA A 165 4.11 -10.80 2.76
CA ALA A 165 3.97 -11.02 1.33
C ALA A 165 2.71 -10.34 0.76
N ILE A 166 1.66 -10.17 1.57
CA ILE A 166 0.44 -9.45 1.19
C ILE A 166 0.78 -7.96 0.97
N ALA A 167 1.51 -7.34 1.91
CA ALA A 167 1.95 -5.95 1.78
C ALA A 167 2.89 -5.76 0.58
N TYR A 168 3.79 -6.71 0.34
CA TYR A 168 4.64 -6.73 -0.85
C TYR A 168 3.83 -6.78 -2.14
N TRP A 169 2.84 -7.66 -2.21
CA TRP A 169 1.96 -7.79 -3.37
C TRP A 169 1.14 -6.52 -3.62
N ILE A 170 0.58 -5.91 -2.58
CA ILE A 170 -0.14 -4.63 -2.66
C ILE A 170 0.78 -3.53 -3.22
N GLY A 171 1.99 -3.40 -2.67
CA GLY A 171 2.96 -2.40 -3.14
C GLY A 171 3.43 -2.68 -4.57
N ARG A 172 3.58 -3.95 -4.96
CA ARG A 172 3.93 -4.33 -6.33
C ARG A 172 2.81 -4.02 -7.33
N ASP A 173 1.54 -4.26 -6.97
CA ASP A 173 0.40 -3.85 -7.82
C ASP A 173 0.38 -2.33 -7.99
N GLU A 174 0.66 -1.56 -6.94
CA GLU A 174 0.75 -0.11 -7.02
C GLU A 174 1.92 0.36 -7.92
N LEU A 175 3.10 -0.26 -7.79
CA LEU A 175 4.23 0.02 -8.67
C LEU A 175 3.91 -0.31 -10.13
N ARG A 176 3.25 -1.44 -10.38
CA ARG A 176 2.81 -1.84 -11.73
C ARG A 176 1.88 -0.78 -12.31
N ARG A 177 0.96 -0.24 -11.52
CA ARG A 177 -0.02 0.76 -11.97
C ARG A 177 0.52 2.17 -12.14
N VAL A 178 1.83 2.36 -11.98
CA VAL A 178 2.51 3.66 -11.85
C VAL A 178 1.99 4.40 -10.60
N PRO A 179 2.82 4.57 -9.58
CA PRO A 179 2.36 5.20 -8.34
C PRO A 179 1.83 6.62 -8.58
N LEU A 180 0.82 6.99 -7.81
CA LEU A 180 0.16 8.30 -7.91
C LEU A 180 1.17 9.46 -7.83
N GLY A 181 1.05 10.41 -8.75
CA GLY A 181 1.89 11.60 -8.85
C GLY A 181 3.28 11.35 -9.44
N LYS A 182 3.59 10.12 -9.89
CA LYS A 182 4.91 9.77 -10.44
C LYS A 182 5.24 10.55 -11.70
N ALA A 183 4.32 10.62 -12.67
CA ALA A 183 4.55 11.31 -13.94
C ALA A 183 4.87 12.81 -13.72
N ALA A 184 4.06 13.47 -12.89
CA ALA A 184 4.29 14.85 -12.49
C ALA A 184 5.63 15.04 -11.76
N ALA A 185 6.01 14.10 -10.89
CA ALA A 185 7.30 14.15 -10.19
C ALA A 185 8.49 13.99 -11.15
N ILE A 186 8.40 13.11 -12.16
CA ILE A 186 9.44 12.92 -13.17
C ILE A 186 9.69 14.23 -13.92
N HIS A 187 8.63 14.84 -14.45
CA HIS A 187 8.72 16.10 -15.19
C HIS A 187 9.21 17.26 -14.31
N ARG A 188 8.61 17.46 -13.12
CA ARG A 188 9.01 18.52 -12.18
C ARG A 188 10.48 18.42 -11.78
N LEU A 189 11.00 17.21 -11.65
CA LEU A 189 12.39 16.95 -11.27
C LEU A 189 13.34 16.92 -12.48
N GLY A 190 12.85 17.07 -13.71
CA GLY A 190 13.65 17.03 -14.94
C GLY A 190 14.36 15.70 -15.15
N ARG A 191 13.74 14.58 -14.74
CA ARG A 191 14.32 13.23 -14.87
C ARG A 191 13.90 12.61 -16.19
N ALA A 192 14.80 11.84 -16.81
CA ALA A 192 14.43 10.97 -17.93
C ALA A 192 13.40 9.92 -17.47
N ALA A 193 12.29 9.80 -18.20
CA ALA A 193 11.15 8.99 -17.77
C ALA A 193 11.46 7.49 -17.76
N GLY A 194 12.21 6.98 -18.74
CA GLY A 194 12.57 5.56 -18.83
C GLY A 194 13.20 5.01 -17.54
N PRO A 195 14.35 5.51 -17.09
CA PRO A 195 14.95 5.10 -15.82
C PRO A 195 14.06 5.37 -14.59
N ALA A 196 13.31 6.47 -14.61
CA ALA A 196 12.44 6.83 -13.49
C ALA A 196 11.21 5.91 -13.34
N LEU A 197 10.82 5.21 -14.41
CA LEU A 197 9.76 4.20 -14.45
C LEU A 197 10.28 2.77 -14.31
N ALA A 198 11.56 2.56 -14.03
CA ALA A 198 12.17 1.22 -13.90
C ALA A 198 11.47 0.34 -12.84
N ASP A 199 10.95 0.92 -11.77
CA ASP A 199 10.19 0.19 -10.75
C ASP A 199 8.85 -0.32 -11.29
N SER A 200 8.17 0.45 -12.14
CA SER A 200 6.92 0.05 -12.80
C SER A 200 7.17 -1.01 -13.88
N ALA A 201 8.25 -0.86 -14.65
CA ALA A 201 8.69 -1.88 -15.60
C ALA A 201 9.03 -3.20 -14.90
N TRP A 202 9.78 -3.14 -13.80
CA TRP A 202 10.08 -4.31 -12.95
C TRP A 202 8.81 -4.97 -12.39
N ALA A 203 7.79 -4.18 -12.06
CA ALA A 203 6.52 -4.69 -11.57
C ALA A 203 5.64 -5.33 -12.67
N GLY A 204 6.02 -5.17 -13.94
CA GLY A 204 5.41 -5.82 -15.10
C GLY A 204 4.61 -4.91 -16.02
N ARG A 205 4.74 -3.58 -15.91
CA ARG A 205 4.09 -2.63 -16.82
C ARG A 205 4.96 -2.35 -18.03
N ASP A 206 4.33 -2.28 -19.20
CA ASP A 206 4.97 -1.66 -20.36
C ASP A 206 5.00 -0.15 -20.16
N THR A 207 6.21 0.41 -20.06
CA THR A 207 6.43 1.83 -19.76
C THR A 207 6.94 2.61 -20.96
N ALA A 208 7.17 1.98 -22.12
CA ALA A 208 7.83 2.64 -23.25
C ALA A 208 7.02 3.84 -23.76
N GLU A 209 5.73 3.62 -24.00
CA GLU A 209 4.84 4.67 -24.51
C GLU A 209 4.62 5.77 -23.47
N LEU A 210 4.41 5.41 -22.21
CA LEU A 210 4.26 6.37 -21.12
C LEU A 210 5.54 7.19 -20.92
N ALA A 211 6.72 6.58 -21.02
CA ALA A 211 7.99 7.28 -20.89
C ALA A 211 8.13 8.35 -21.99
N ASN A 212 7.85 7.99 -23.25
CA ASN A 212 7.88 8.93 -24.36
C ASN A 212 6.90 10.10 -24.17
N ALA A 213 5.67 9.81 -23.70
CA ALA A 213 4.68 10.84 -23.42
C ALA A 213 5.12 11.79 -22.29
N ILE A 214 5.76 11.28 -21.23
CA ILE A 214 6.28 12.11 -20.13
C ILE A 214 7.48 12.96 -20.58
N ASP A 215 8.42 12.37 -21.33
CA ASP A 215 9.61 13.09 -21.81
C ASP A 215 9.24 14.20 -22.81
N ALA A 216 8.22 13.97 -23.66
CA ALA A 216 7.62 15.00 -24.52
C ALA A 216 6.65 15.94 -23.78
N TRP A 217 6.32 15.63 -22.53
CA TRP A 217 5.28 16.27 -21.72
C TRP A 217 3.94 16.45 -22.44
N ASP A 218 3.49 15.41 -23.14
CA ASP A 218 2.15 15.33 -23.71
C ASP A 218 1.15 14.98 -22.60
N VAL A 219 0.67 16.01 -21.90
CA VAL A 219 -0.25 15.90 -20.75
C VAL A 219 -1.46 15.03 -21.07
N ARG A 220 -2.05 15.17 -22.26
CA ARG A 220 -3.25 14.41 -22.66
C ARG A 220 -2.90 12.94 -22.79
N ARG A 221 -1.81 12.63 -23.49
CA ARG A 221 -1.37 11.24 -23.66
C ARG A 221 -0.95 10.60 -22.34
N VAL A 222 -0.31 11.36 -21.45
CA VAL A 222 0.04 10.89 -20.10
C VAL A 222 -1.21 10.54 -19.30
N ASP A 223 -2.21 11.42 -19.26
CA ASP A 223 -3.47 11.16 -18.55
C ASP A 223 -4.20 9.93 -19.12
N GLU A 224 -4.30 9.80 -20.45
CA GLU A 224 -4.89 8.62 -21.11
C GLU A 224 -4.18 7.32 -20.73
N LEU A 225 -2.85 7.31 -20.74
CA LEU A 225 -2.05 6.12 -20.47
C LEU A 225 -2.05 5.74 -18.98
N ILE A 226 -2.22 6.70 -18.06
CA ILE A 226 -2.38 6.43 -16.63
C ILE A 226 -3.79 5.88 -16.35
N GLU A 227 -4.82 6.36 -17.06
CA GLU A 227 -6.22 5.95 -16.86
C GLU A 227 -6.60 4.59 -17.50
N ALA A 228 -5.81 4.11 -18.46
CA ALA A 228 -6.06 2.90 -19.23
C ALA A 228 -5.88 1.56 -18.47
N GLU A 229 -5.51 1.57 -17.18
CA GLU A 229 -5.37 0.40 -16.29
C GLU A 229 -6.51 0.26 -15.26
#